data_AF-A0A5B0G211-F1
#
_entry.id   AF-A0A5B0G211-F1
#
_cell.length_a   1.000
_cell.length_b   1.000
_cell.length_c   1.000
_cell.angle_alpha   90.00
_cell.angle_beta   90.00
_cell.angle_gamma   90.00
#
_symmetry.space_group_name_H-M   'P 1'
#
loop_
_entity.id
_entity.type
_entity.pdbx_description
1 polymer ?
#
loop_
_entity_poly.entity_id
_entity_poly.type
_entity_poly.pdbx_seq_one_letter_code
_entity_poly.pdbx_strand_id
1 'polypeptide(L)'
;MDRLDLFDVISSASAARSELAPALTRPAHDSAQTMTAIGHAHIDSAWLWPLRETRRKVARTISNQLNLIDTDPAHIFAFPAAQHSAWLEED
;
A
#
# COMPACT_ATOMS: atom_id res chain seq x y z
N MET A 1 -4.55 32.04 -1.89
CA MET A 1 -3.18 32.04 -2.46
C MET A 1 -2.58 30.69 -2.11
N ASP A 2 -2.16 29.92 -3.10
CA ASP A 2 -1.55 28.61 -2.86
C ASP A 2 -0.21 28.80 -2.14
N ARG A 3 0.06 28.00 -1.10
CA ARG A 3 1.30 28.01 -0.32
C ARG A 3 2.35 27.06 -0.90
N LEU A 4 1.96 26.23 -1.86
CA LEU A 4 2.85 25.42 -2.66
C LEU A 4 3.17 26.19 -3.94
N ASP A 5 4.46 26.43 -4.19
CA ASP A 5 4.94 26.89 -5.49
C ASP A 5 5.26 25.67 -6.35
N LEU A 6 4.55 25.50 -7.46
CA LEU A 6 4.76 24.37 -8.37
C LEU A 6 6.09 24.45 -9.12
N PHE A 7 6.70 25.64 -9.21
CA PHE A 7 8.03 25.83 -9.80
C PHE A 7 9.15 25.69 -8.78
N ASP A 8 8.83 25.67 -7.48
CA ASP A 8 9.79 25.45 -6.40
C ASP A 8 9.16 24.66 -5.24
N VAL A 9 8.83 23.40 -5.53
CA VAL A 9 8.16 22.50 -4.59
C VAL A 9 9.02 22.23 -3.36
N ILE A 10 10.34 22.08 -3.53
CA ILE A 10 11.22 21.69 -2.43
C ILE A 10 11.25 22.79 -1.35
N SER A 11 11.39 24.06 -1.75
CA SER A 11 11.45 25.17 -0.79
C SER A 11 10.08 25.47 -0.17
N SER A 12 9.00 25.35 -0.94
CA SER A 12 7.64 25.70 -0.50
C SER A 12 6.91 24.58 0.25
N ALA A 13 7.34 23.31 0.12
CA ALA A 13 6.66 22.16 0.72
C ALA A 13 6.50 22.26 2.24
N SER A 14 7.50 22.79 2.96
CA SER A 14 7.40 22.90 4.42
C SER A 14 6.29 23.85 4.83
N ALA A 15 6.14 24.99 4.13
CA ALA A 15 5.09 25.96 4.41
C ALA A 15 3.70 25.37 4.14
N ALA A 16 3.54 24.65 3.02
CA ALA A 16 2.29 23.95 2.71
C ALA A 16 1.95 22.88 3.77
N ARG A 17 2.93 22.10 4.25
CA ARG A 17 2.71 21.10 5.33
C ARG A 17 2.28 21.76 6.64
N SER A 18 2.87 22.89 7.01
CA SER A 18 2.49 23.63 8.22
C SER A 18 1.03 24.08 8.20
N GLU A 19 0.52 24.47 7.03
CA GLU A 19 -0.88 24.90 6.85
C GLU A 19 -1.86 23.71 6.91
N LEU A 20 -1.45 22.53 6.45
CA LEU A 20 -2.27 21.31 6.49
C LEU A 20 -2.27 20.62 7.87
N ALA A 21 -1.21 20.80 8.67
CA ALA A 21 -1.04 20.10 9.94
C ALA A 21 -2.25 20.23 10.89
N PRO A 22 -2.88 21.41 11.07
CA PRO A 22 -4.06 21.54 11.92
C PRO A 22 -5.27 20.75 11.40
N ALA A 23 -5.41 20.57 10.09
CA ALA A 23 -6.53 19.81 9.53
C ALA A 23 -6.29 18.29 9.63
N LEU A 24 -5.06 17.84 9.35
CA LEU A 24 -4.70 16.42 9.34
C LEU A 24 -4.57 15.80 10.73
N THR A 25 -4.30 16.60 11.76
CA THR A 25 -4.19 16.14 13.15
C THR A 25 -5.52 16.13 13.91
N ARG A 26 -6.60 16.62 13.29
CA ARG A 26 -7.93 16.58 13.93
C ARG A 26 -8.39 15.13 14.08
N PRO A 27 -8.78 14.70 15.30
CA PRO A 27 -9.33 13.37 15.49
C PRO A 27 -10.69 13.26 14.80
N ALA A 28 -11.11 12.01 14.55
CA ALA A 28 -12.46 11.74 14.14
C ALA A 28 -13.47 12.21 15.20
N HIS A 29 -14.69 12.55 14.78
CA HIS A 29 -15.78 12.85 15.69
C HIS A 29 -16.16 11.62 16.54
N ASP A 30 -16.70 11.82 17.74
CA ASP A 30 -17.09 10.72 18.65
C ASP A 30 -18.13 9.77 18.04
N SER A 31 -18.93 10.25 17.09
CA SER A 31 -19.91 9.46 16.35
C SER A 31 -19.36 8.80 15.08
N ALA A 32 -18.07 8.95 14.79
CA ALA A 32 -17.47 8.41 13.58
C ALA A 32 -17.37 6.87 13.64
N GLN A 33 -17.49 6.24 12.47
CA GLN A 33 -17.31 4.81 12.33
C GLN A 33 -15.84 4.42 12.55
N THR A 34 -15.61 3.30 13.22
CA THR A 34 -14.28 2.66 13.25
C THR A 34 -14.02 1.95 11.92
N MET A 35 -12.95 2.35 11.23
CA MET A 35 -12.51 1.75 9.98
C MET A 35 -11.20 0.99 10.18
N THR A 36 -11.10 -0.17 9.55
CA THR A 36 -9.85 -0.94 9.47
C THR A 36 -9.44 -1.06 8.01
N ALA A 37 -8.14 -1.07 7.76
CA ALA A 37 -7.57 -1.27 6.43
C ALA A 37 -6.66 -2.51 6.44
N ILE A 38 -6.70 -3.29 5.36
CA ILE A 38 -5.84 -4.46 5.15
C ILE A 38 -5.33 -4.39 3.72
N GLY A 39 -4.02 -4.55 3.53
CA GLY A 39 -3.41 -4.67 2.21
C GLY A 39 -3.83 -5.97 1.53
N HIS A 40 -4.13 -5.91 0.24
CA HIS A 40 -4.51 -7.08 -0.54
C HIS A 40 -3.99 -6.94 -1.97
N ALA A 41 -3.59 -8.05 -2.58
CA ALA A 41 -3.29 -8.12 -3.99
C ALA A 41 -4.09 -9.26 -4.63
N HIS A 42 -5.08 -8.89 -5.44
CA HIS A 42 -5.79 -9.85 -6.27
C HIS A 42 -4.90 -10.25 -7.44
N ILE A 43 -4.69 -11.55 -7.61
CA ILE A 43 -3.93 -12.10 -8.74
C ILE A 43 -4.77 -13.22 -9.35
N ASP A 44 -5.15 -13.08 -10.61
CA ASP A 44 -5.81 -14.16 -11.33
C ASP A 44 -4.81 -15.26 -11.68
N SER A 45 -5.15 -16.51 -11.34
CA SER A 45 -4.29 -17.67 -11.61
C SER A 45 -4.03 -17.83 -13.11
N ALA A 46 -5.06 -17.71 -13.94
CA ALA A 46 -4.97 -17.67 -15.38
C ALA A 46 -6.01 -16.68 -15.92
N TRP A 47 -5.55 -15.66 -16.63
CA TRP A 47 -6.41 -14.67 -17.28
C TRP A 47 -5.86 -14.34 -18.66
N LEU A 48 -5.33 -13.14 -18.87
CA LEU A 48 -4.68 -12.73 -20.11
C LEU A 48 -3.20 -13.16 -20.19
N TRP A 49 -2.78 -14.13 -19.36
CA TRP A 49 -1.42 -14.65 -19.29
C TRP A 49 -1.41 -16.12 -18.84
N PRO A 50 -0.37 -16.90 -19.23
CA PRO A 50 -0.24 -18.29 -18.80
C PRO A 50 0.19 -18.41 -17.33
N LEU A 51 -0.01 -19.59 -16.72
CA LEU A 51 0.32 -19.87 -15.31
C LEU A 51 1.77 -19.50 -14.92
N ARG A 52 2.73 -19.72 -15.83
CA ARG A 52 4.14 -19.36 -15.60
C ARG A 52 4.32 -17.86 -15.31
N GLU A 53 3.47 -16.99 -15.86
CA GLU A 53 3.50 -15.57 -15.53
C GLU A 53 2.89 -15.28 -14.17
N THR A 54 1.86 -16.01 -13.78
CA THR A 54 1.28 -15.89 -12.44
C THR A 54 2.31 -16.22 -11.36
N ARG A 55 3.06 -17.32 -11.50
CA ARG A 55 4.13 -17.67 -10.53
C ARG A 55 5.12 -16.52 -10.35
N ARG A 56 5.59 -15.92 -11.44
CA ARG A 56 6.46 -14.73 -11.41
C ARG A 56 5.81 -13.49 -10.79
N LYS A 57 4.52 -13.27 -11.05
CA LYS A 57 3.77 -12.15 -10.45
C LYS A 57 3.60 -12.33 -8.95
N VAL A 58 3.24 -13.53 -8.51
CA VAL A 58 3.10 -13.88 -7.10
C VAL A 58 4.42 -13.66 -6.37
N ALA A 59 5.54 -14.18 -6.88
CA ALA A 59 6.86 -14.00 -6.27
C ALA A 59 7.24 -12.52 -6.10
N ARG A 60 7.05 -11.71 -7.15
CA ARG A 60 7.33 -10.27 -7.07
C ARG A 60 6.41 -9.55 -6.09
N THR A 61 5.13 -9.89 -6.07
CA THR A 61 4.17 -9.27 -5.14
C THR A 61 4.54 -9.59 -3.70
N ILE A 62 4.79 -10.86 -3.36
CA ILE A 62 5.13 -11.25 -1.99
C ILE A 62 6.48 -10.67 -1.56
N SER A 63 7.48 -10.62 -2.44
CA SER A 63 8.76 -9.96 -2.13
C SER A 63 8.57 -8.49 -1.74
N ASN A 64 7.74 -7.75 -2.49
CA ASN A 64 7.43 -6.36 -2.18
C ASN A 64 6.63 -6.20 -0.88
N GLN A 65 5.68 -7.11 -0.61
CA GLN A 65 4.89 -7.06 0.62
C GLN A 65 5.74 -7.37 1.84
N LEU A 66 6.67 -8.34 1.77
CA LEU A 66 7.61 -8.61 2.85
C LEU A 66 8.48 -7.39 3.16
N ASN A 67 9.04 -6.74 2.13
CA ASN A 67 9.81 -5.51 2.33
C ASN A 67 8.96 -4.37 2.95
N LEU A 68 7.68 -4.25 2.58
CA LEU A 68 6.77 -3.28 3.20
C LEU A 68 6.53 -3.59 4.68
N ILE A 69 6.26 -4.86 5.01
CA ILE A 69 6.07 -5.33 6.39
C ILE A 69 7.32 -5.06 7.23
N ASP A 70 8.51 -5.25 6.67
CA ASP A 70 9.77 -4.97 7.37
C ASP A 70 9.95 -3.47 7.69
N THR A 71 9.48 -2.58 6.80
CA THR A 71 9.63 -1.13 6.97
C THR A 71 8.47 -0.45 7.68
N ASP A 72 7.29 -1.05 7.69
CA ASP A 72 6.06 -0.56 8.33
C ASP A 72 5.39 -1.68 9.15
N PRO A 73 5.72 -1.80 10.45
CA PRO A 73 5.18 -2.85 11.31
C PRO A 73 3.66 -2.80 11.51
N ALA A 74 2.99 -1.70 11.18
CA ALA A 74 1.53 -1.59 11.24
C ALA A 74 0.84 -2.15 9.99
N HIS A 75 1.59 -2.42 8.92
CA HIS A 75 1.06 -2.95 7.68
C HIS A 75 0.64 -4.42 7.83
N ILE A 76 -0.60 -4.72 7.45
CA ILE A 76 -1.15 -6.08 7.46
C ILE A 76 -1.53 -6.43 6.03
N PHE A 77 -1.08 -7.60 5.56
CA PHE A 77 -1.37 -8.07 4.21
C PHE A 77 -2.17 -9.39 4.22
N ALA A 78 -3.27 -9.42 3.48
CA ALA A 78 -4.10 -10.61 3.27
C ALA A 78 -3.74 -11.31 1.95
N PHE A 79 -3.29 -12.55 2.06
CA PHE A 79 -2.91 -13.40 0.94
C PHE A 79 -3.76 -14.70 0.90
N PRO A 80 -4.96 -14.66 0.31
CA PRO A 80 -5.93 -15.76 0.43
C PRO A 80 -5.68 -16.95 -0.52
N ALA A 81 -4.83 -16.81 -1.53
CA ALA A 81 -4.68 -17.81 -2.57
C ALA A 81 -3.70 -18.93 -2.18
N ALA A 82 -4.20 -19.97 -1.50
CA ALA A 82 -3.36 -21.10 -1.04
C ALA A 82 -2.53 -21.76 -2.16
N GLN A 83 -3.07 -21.87 -3.38
CA GLN A 83 -2.33 -22.42 -4.52
C GLN A 83 -1.14 -21.55 -4.91
N HIS A 84 -1.24 -20.23 -4.73
CA HIS A 84 -0.13 -19.31 -5.00
C HIS A 84 0.96 -19.45 -3.94
N SER A 85 0.61 -19.69 -2.68
CA SER A 85 1.57 -20.03 -1.62
C SER A 85 2.31 -21.34 -1.95
N ALA A 86 1.57 -22.38 -2.35
CA ALA A 86 2.18 -23.66 -2.72
C ALA A 86 3.19 -23.51 -3.87
N TRP A 87 2.86 -22.71 -4.88
CA TRP A 87 3.78 -22.44 -5.98
C TRP A 87 5.05 -21.68 -5.56
N LEU A 88 4.97 -20.81 -4.54
CA LEU A 88 6.15 -20.15 -3.99
C LEU A 88 7.06 -21.09 -3.22
N GLU A 89 6.51 -22.10 -2.56
CA GLU A 89 7.29 -23.11 -1.82
C GLU A 89 7.98 -24.10 -2.77
N GLU A 90 7.43 -24.31 -3.96
CA GLU A 90 7.97 -25.18 -5.00
C GLU A 90 9.10 -24.52 -5.83
N ASP A 91 9.03 -23.20 -6.04
CA ASP A 91 9.96 -22.41 -6.86
C ASP A 91 11.25 -22.03 -6.10
#